data_AF-A0A2E7N105-F1
#
_entry.id   AF-A0A2E7N105-F1
#
_cell.length_a   1.000
_cell.length_b   1.000
_cell.length_c   1.000
_cell.angle_alpha   90.00
_cell.angle_beta   90.00
_cell.angle_gamma   90.00
#
_symmetry.space_group_name_H-M   'P 1'
#
loop_
_entity.id
_entity.type
_entity.pdbx_description
1 polymer ?
#
loop_
_entity_poly.entity_id
_entity_poly.type
_entity_poly.pdbx_seq_one_letter_code
_entity_poly.pdbx_strand_id
1 'polypeptide(L)'
;MTRARDVADKNLAVISAGNSGQILTSDGNNWSAQDAGITELSEDTTPALGGDLSMGSHSIADGVLGIKNTGTQSELRMYCEVNNAHYVALKAPAHANYSGNPTFTLPPNTGSSGQLLQTDGAGAMSWGDAAAGGNTFQATANGSIADGKPVILENTGTVAQVALTGTSLASVEQNNGAFRPDRTSNPFSYGQSFYNPVENMVFVVYRDEQTAYPTVVVGEVSNTTANGITWGTPVILDTVNSYWVAGGCQESNGRMAAFWQDNQLVGKCIGFIRSGTLSVTLGSSVQTYDSTAVQYNTCCYDSVNDAIVIGWRQFPSNGGATYTPMMRYCNVLANTSINFLTSAHQINGQQTYANRVAYSPDHQRVMMVFSNNIGSDWKYSTVSYSGGTLYTGANGTINTGNCGTGTIAYDTTADKFVTFYNDGTASRGQANVLTLTAGGTNAAPSDSVSVGPVQNMLAAGQEPNFGNTTNNAVYWPAQDKTVVVFSHVQNAAKASFVTATVSGTTITFTSPEVLTNSNYTQGADISCVYDDNADTVVITFWAYRTPSTRYYVRTNLLTEISITNLTASNFLGIASGSVTNGQTATIQLTGNVDDAQTGMTVNDTMYVQDNGTLANSAGSVSVVAGRALSATHLKIA
;
A
#
# COMPACT_ATOMS: atom_id res chain seq x y z
N MET A 1 -98.81 33.52 118.50
CA MET A 1 -98.64 32.05 118.53
C MET A 1 -99.04 31.48 117.18
N THR A 2 -98.06 30.90 116.48
CA THR A 2 -98.13 29.81 115.49
C THR A 2 -99.35 29.70 114.56
N ARG A 3 -99.11 29.73 113.23
CA ARG A 3 -99.38 28.59 112.32
C ARG A 3 -98.90 28.84 110.88
N ALA A 4 -98.21 27.83 110.35
CA ALA A 4 -97.69 27.69 108.99
C ALA A 4 -98.78 27.40 107.93
N ARG A 5 -98.43 27.62 106.65
CA ARG A 5 -98.87 26.99 105.39
C ARG A 5 -98.22 27.78 104.23
N ASP A 6 -97.11 27.37 103.63
CA ASP A 6 -96.88 26.24 102.71
C ASP A 6 -97.64 26.39 101.37
N VAL A 7 -96.92 26.81 100.31
CA VAL A 7 -97.26 26.57 98.89
C VAL A 7 -95.98 26.51 98.03
N ALA A 8 -95.55 25.27 97.80
CA ALA A 8 -95.16 24.67 96.51
C ALA A 8 -93.96 25.20 95.71
N ASP A 9 -92.97 24.32 95.63
CA ASP A 9 -91.93 24.20 94.61
C ASP A 9 -92.42 24.52 93.19
N LYS A 10 -91.84 25.54 92.57
CA LYS A 10 -91.77 25.66 91.11
C LYS A 10 -90.52 24.93 90.64
N ASN A 11 -90.70 23.68 90.23
CA ASN A 11 -89.85 22.86 89.33
C ASN A 11 -88.47 23.47 88.97
N LEU A 12 -87.53 23.49 89.92
CA LEU A 12 -86.13 23.32 89.54
C LEU A 12 -85.94 21.84 89.27
N ALA A 13 -85.97 21.45 87.99
CA ALA A 13 -85.46 20.15 87.59
C ALA A 13 -84.02 20.06 88.12
N VAL A 14 -83.76 19.07 88.98
CA VAL A 14 -82.39 18.73 89.38
C VAL A 14 -81.69 18.22 88.13
N ILE A 15 -80.99 19.11 87.44
CA ILE A 15 -80.14 18.76 86.31
C ILE A 15 -78.87 18.13 86.91
N SER A 16 -78.54 16.90 86.51
CA SER A 16 -77.26 16.27 86.81
C SER A 16 -76.15 17.20 86.30
N ALA A 17 -75.21 17.61 87.17
CA ALA A 17 -74.18 18.62 86.88
C ALA A 17 -73.16 18.23 85.79
N GLY A 18 -73.37 17.13 85.06
CA GLY A 18 -72.38 16.49 84.20
C GLY A 18 -71.22 15.91 85.02
N ASN A 19 -70.28 15.28 84.33
CA ASN A 19 -69.01 14.86 84.92
C ASN A 19 -67.98 16.00 84.84
N SER A 20 -66.98 15.99 85.75
CA SER A 20 -65.86 16.93 85.70
C SER A 20 -65.14 16.83 84.35
N GLY A 21 -65.03 17.95 83.63
CA GLY A 21 -64.46 18.00 82.26
C GLY A 21 -65.49 18.21 81.14
N GLN A 22 -66.79 18.29 81.48
CA GLN A 22 -67.86 18.61 80.52
C GLN A 22 -68.23 20.10 80.58
N ILE A 23 -68.55 20.70 79.43
CA ILE A 23 -69.22 22.00 79.31
C ILE A 23 -70.73 21.76 79.19
N LEU A 24 -71.53 22.53 79.91
CA LEU A 24 -72.97 22.53 79.72
C LEU A 24 -73.33 23.43 78.53
N THR A 25 -73.93 22.84 77.50
CA THR A 25 -74.44 23.54 76.33
C THR A 25 -75.98 23.60 76.38
N SER A 26 -76.57 24.64 75.78
CA SER A 26 -78.03 24.75 75.64
C SER A 26 -78.42 24.87 74.17
N ASP A 27 -79.48 24.17 73.77
CA ASP A 27 -80.10 24.27 72.44
C ASP A 27 -81.25 25.29 72.40
N GLY A 28 -81.39 26.10 73.45
CA GLY A 28 -82.48 27.08 73.62
C GLY A 28 -83.78 26.50 74.18
N ASN A 29 -83.91 25.17 74.27
CA ASN A 29 -85.07 24.47 74.87
C ASN A 29 -84.68 23.55 76.03
N ASN A 30 -83.45 23.02 76.03
CA ASN A 30 -82.87 22.12 77.03
C ASN A 30 -81.41 22.49 77.35
N TRP A 31 -80.89 21.93 78.45
CA TRP A 31 -79.48 21.99 78.84
C TRP A 31 -78.90 20.58 78.85
N SER A 32 -77.74 20.38 78.24
CA SER A 32 -77.03 19.09 78.17
C SER A 32 -75.54 19.25 78.47
N ALA A 33 -74.94 18.27 79.14
CA ALA A 33 -73.49 18.23 79.34
C ALA A 33 -72.82 17.60 78.12
N GLN A 34 -71.80 18.26 77.58
CA GLN A 34 -71.01 17.82 76.44
C GLN A 34 -69.52 17.90 76.80
N ASP A 35 -68.67 16.96 76.36
CA ASP A 35 -67.25 16.97 76.72
C ASP A 35 -66.54 18.26 76.27
N ALA A 36 -65.74 18.83 77.17
CA ALA A 36 -64.99 20.07 76.96
C ALA A 36 -63.68 19.79 76.21
N GLY A 37 -63.78 19.43 74.94
CA GLY A 37 -62.59 19.28 74.11
C GLY A 37 -62.94 18.67 72.77
N ILE A 38 -62.55 19.35 71.70
CA ILE A 38 -62.43 18.73 70.39
C ILE A 38 -61.39 17.61 70.59
N THR A 39 -61.85 16.36 70.66
CA THR A 39 -60.98 15.24 71.07
C THR A 39 -60.16 14.73 69.89
N GLU A 40 -60.63 15.00 68.67
CA GLU A 40 -59.93 14.75 67.42
C GLU A 40 -60.04 15.94 66.48
N LEU A 41 -58.95 16.28 65.79
CA LEU A 41 -58.87 17.33 64.77
C LEU A 41 -59.90 17.15 63.63
N SER A 42 -60.44 15.94 63.48
CA SER A 42 -61.48 15.56 62.52
C SER A 42 -62.82 16.26 62.79
N GLU A 43 -63.05 16.77 63.99
CA GLU A 43 -64.27 17.47 64.40
C GLU A 43 -64.19 19.01 64.22
N ASP A 44 -63.02 19.57 63.87
CA ASP A 44 -62.86 21.00 63.58
C ASP A 44 -63.22 21.31 62.13
N THR A 45 -64.43 21.88 61.94
CA THR A 45 -64.92 22.32 60.62
C THR A 45 -64.31 23.63 60.11
N THR A 46 -63.38 24.24 60.85
CA THR A 46 -62.70 25.51 60.52
C THR A 46 -61.17 25.44 60.64
N PRO A 47 -60.49 24.40 60.13
CA PRO A 47 -59.15 24.03 60.59
C PRO A 47 -58.09 25.01 60.08
N ALA A 48 -57.86 26.08 60.82
CA ALA A 48 -56.62 26.83 60.81
C ALA A 48 -55.94 26.56 62.14
N LEU A 49 -55.03 25.58 62.18
CA LEU A 49 -54.33 25.15 63.40
C LEU A 49 -53.47 26.24 64.05
N GLY A 50 -53.37 27.43 63.43
CA GLY A 50 -52.63 28.57 63.96
C GLY A 50 -51.11 28.37 64.07
N GLY A 51 -50.58 27.21 63.65
CA GLY A 51 -49.19 26.81 63.72
C GLY A 51 -48.94 25.42 63.11
N ASP A 52 -47.73 24.88 63.29
CA ASP A 52 -47.34 23.57 62.76
C ASP A 52 -48.13 22.42 63.43
N LEU A 53 -48.49 21.41 62.63
CA LEU A 53 -49.11 20.18 63.14
C LEU A 53 -48.05 19.30 63.81
N SER A 54 -48.16 19.10 65.12
CA SER A 54 -47.37 18.10 65.85
C SER A 54 -48.09 16.75 65.85
N MET A 55 -47.50 15.72 65.24
CA MET A 55 -48.12 14.39 65.15
C MET A 55 -47.75 13.44 66.30
N GLY A 56 -46.69 13.73 67.07
CA GLY A 56 -46.22 12.83 68.13
C GLY A 56 -45.94 11.42 67.62
N SER A 57 -46.58 10.41 68.22
CA SER A 57 -46.51 8.99 67.79
C SER A 57 -47.61 8.58 66.80
N HIS A 58 -48.43 9.52 66.32
CA HIS A 58 -49.55 9.21 65.43
C HIS A 58 -49.12 9.25 63.96
N SER A 59 -49.76 8.42 63.14
CA SER A 59 -49.55 8.33 61.69
C SER A 59 -50.73 8.94 60.93
N ILE A 60 -50.47 9.39 59.70
CA ILE A 60 -51.54 9.71 58.73
C ILE A 60 -52.04 8.38 58.13
N ALA A 61 -53.32 8.06 58.31
CA ALA A 61 -53.96 6.84 57.79
C ALA A 61 -54.74 7.10 56.49
N ASP A 62 -55.17 6.03 55.80
CA ASP A 62 -56.06 6.06 54.61
C ASP A 62 -55.48 6.64 53.31
N GLY A 63 -54.20 6.35 53.05
CA GLY A 63 -53.62 6.21 51.71
C GLY A 63 -53.21 7.50 50.97
N VAL A 64 -53.90 8.63 51.14
CA VAL A 64 -53.60 9.87 50.41
C VAL A 64 -53.26 11.03 51.35
N LEU A 65 -52.01 11.52 51.26
CA LEU A 65 -51.60 12.79 51.86
C LEU A 65 -51.69 13.92 50.83
N GLY A 66 -52.80 14.67 50.84
CA GLY A 66 -52.99 15.83 49.97
C GLY A 66 -52.42 17.12 50.57
N ILE A 67 -51.47 17.77 49.89
CA ILE A 67 -50.96 19.10 50.26
C ILE A 67 -51.55 20.14 49.30
N LYS A 68 -52.53 20.93 49.77
CA LYS A 68 -53.20 21.97 48.97
C LYS A 68 -52.78 23.36 49.43
N ASN A 69 -52.76 24.31 48.50
CA ASN A 69 -52.45 25.71 48.75
C ASN A 69 -53.45 26.62 48.01
N THR A 70 -53.49 27.90 48.36
CA THR A 70 -54.35 28.92 47.73
C THR A 70 -53.55 30.02 47.04
N GLY A 71 -52.29 29.77 46.65
CA GLY A 71 -51.45 30.79 46.02
C GLY A 71 -50.14 30.26 45.42
N THR A 72 -49.26 29.72 46.26
CA THR A 72 -47.91 29.24 45.86
C THR A 72 -47.83 27.72 45.85
N GLN A 73 -47.11 27.14 44.88
CA GLN A 73 -46.89 25.69 44.72
C GLN A 73 -46.73 24.93 46.04
N SER A 74 -47.49 23.85 46.19
CA SER A 74 -47.34 22.91 47.29
C SER A 74 -45.99 22.22 47.22
N GLU A 75 -45.39 21.95 48.38
CA GLU A 75 -44.20 21.12 48.51
C GLU A 75 -44.20 20.35 49.83
N LEU A 76 -43.60 19.16 49.79
CA LEU A 76 -43.21 18.43 50.99
C LEU A 76 -41.79 18.87 51.35
N ARG A 77 -41.60 19.42 52.55
CA ARG A 77 -40.27 19.79 53.06
C ARG A 77 -39.85 18.85 54.19
N MET A 78 -38.65 18.29 54.07
CA MET A 78 -38.01 17.44 55.07
C MET A 78 -36.85 18.23 55.67
N TYR A 79 -37.08 18.81 56.85
CA TYR A 79 -36.09 19.65 57.55
C TYR A 79 -35.01 18.80 58.22
N CYS A 80 -33.79 19.33 58.31
CA CYS A 80 -32.68 18.68 59.00
C CYS A 80 -32.86 18.72 60.53
N GLU A 81 -32.18 17.81 61.23
CA GLU A 81 -32.19 17.67 62.68
C GLU A 81 -31.49 18.81 63.43
N VAL A 82 -30.73 19.66 62.73
CA VAL A 82 -29.98 20.78 63.33
C VAL A 82 -30.84 22.04 63.29
N ASN A 83 -31.64 22.23 64.35
CA ASN A 83 -32.51 23.39 64.54
C ASN A 83 -33.46 23.67 63.35
N ASN A 84 -33.74 22.66 62.50
CA ASN A 84 -34.50 22.81 61.26
C ASN A 84 -33.96 23.93 60.33
N ALA A 85 -32.64 24.14 60.30
CA ALA A 85 -32.02 25.23 59.54
C ALA A 85 -32.04 25.02 58.02
N HIS A 86 -32.08 23.77 57.55
CA HIS A 86 -32.09 23.39 56.14
C HIS A 86 -33.20 22.37 55.88
N TYR A 87 -33.64 22.24 54.62
CA TYR A 87 -34.59 21.21 54.21
C TYR A 87 -34.30 20.70 52.80
N VAL A 88 -34.73 19.47 52.53
CA VAL A 88 -34.89 18.92 51.18
C VAL A 88 -36.38 18.93 50.83
N ALA A 89 -36.73 19.42 49.64
CA ALA A 89 -38.13 19.56 49.23
C ALA A 89 -38.46 18.79 47.96
N LEU A 90 -39.67 18.22 47.93
CA LEU A 90 -40.34 17.78 46.71
C LEU A 90 -41.45 18.80 46.39
N LYS A 91 -41.31 19.52 45.28
CA LYS A 91 -42.13 20.67 44.92
C LYS A 91 -42.93 20.45 43.65
N ALA A 92 -44.21 20.83 43.66
CA ALA A 92 -45.04 20.79 42.47
C ALA A 92 -44.61 21.85 41.43
N PRO A 93 -44.70 21.57 40.11
CA PRO A 93 -44.46 22.57 39.06
C PRO A 93 -45.47 23.73 39.13
N ALA A 94 -45.20 24.83 38.42
CA ALA A 94 -46.11 25.99 38.41
C ALA A 94 -47.36 25.62 37.62
N HIS A 95 -48.54 26.12 38.01
CA HIS A 95 -49.80 25.75 37.35
C HIS A 95 -49.76 25.96 35.82
N ALA A 96 -49.08 27.01 35.35
CA ALA A 96 -48.93 27.29 33.92
C ALA A 96 -48.07 26.27 33.15
N ASN A 97 -47.33 25.37 33.83
CA ASN A 97 -46.34 24.49 33.23
C ASN A 97 -46.80 23.04 33.07
N TYR A 98 -48.04 22.70 33.45
CA TYR A 98 -48.57 21.34 33.28
C TYR A 98 -50.10 21.34 33.13
N SER A 99 -50.62 20.27 32.52
CA SER A 99 -52.04 19.97 32.42
C SER A 99 -52.31 18.58 33.01
N GLY A 100 -53.47 18.38 33.62
CA GLY A 100 -53.83 17.14 34.30
C GLY A 100 -53.09 16.93 35.63
N ASN A 101 -52.98 15.66 36.05
CA ASN A 101 -52.38 15.24 37.31
C ASN A 101 -51.17 14.32 37.06
N PRO A 102 -49.97 14.85 36.81
CA PRO A 102 -48.76 14.03 36.66
C PRO A 102 -48.52 13.20 37.92
N THR A 103 -48.39 11.88 37.75
CA THR A 103 -48.17 10.94 38.84
C THR A 103 -46.92 10.12 38.54
N PHE A 104 -45.97 10.08 39.48
CA PHE A 104 -44.79 9.23 39.39
C PHE A 104 -44.99 7.99 40.27
N THR A 105 -44.98 6.82 39.66
CA THR A 105 -45.10 5.53 40.36
C THR A 105 -43.71 4.96 40.59
N LEU A 106 -43.30 4.87 41.87
CA LEU A 106 -41.99 4.33 42.24
C LEU A 106 -41.88 2.82 41.95
N PRO A 107 -40.67 2.31 41.63
CA PRO A 107 -40.44 0.88 41.46
C PRO A 107 -40.54 0.12 42.79
N PRO A 108 -40.79 -1.21 42.76
CA PRO A 108 -41.03 -2.02 43.96
C PRO A 108 -39.75 -2.35 44.77
N ASN A 109 -38.58 -1.84 44.38
CA ASN A 109 -37.29 -2.10 45.04
C ASN A 109 -36.36 -0.88 44.92
N THR A 110 -35.20 -0.93 45.58
CA THR A 110 -34.21 0.16 45.64
C THR A 110 -33.17 0.14 44.52
N GLY A 111 -33.31 -0.76 43.53
CA GLY A 111 -32.31 -0.95 42.48
C GLY A 111 -31.02 -1.59 42.99
N SER A 112 -30.08 -1.78 42.06
CA SER A 112 -28.70 -2.19 42.35
C SER A 112 -27.76 -0.98 42.40
N SER A 113 -26.60 -1.14 43.06
CA SER A 113 -25.56 -0.10 43.06
C SER A 113 -25.18 0.29 41.63
N GLY A 114 -25.17 1.59 41.33
CA GLY A 114 -24.83 2.14 40.01
C GLY A 114 -26.00 2.36 39.04
N GLN A 115 -27.21 1.91 39.38
CA GLN A 115 -28.40 2.16 38.57
C GLN A 115 -29.00 3.55 38.81
N LEU A 116 -29.68 4.08 37.81
CA LEU A 116 -30.39 5.35 37.84
C LEU A 116 -31.91 5.10 37.93
N LEU A 117 -32.62 5.93 38.69
CA LEU A 117 -34.08 5.96 38.68
C LEU A 117 -34.55 6.79 37.49
N GLN A 118 -35.28 6.18 36.57
CA GLN A 118 -35.72 6.78 35.30
C GLN A 118 -37.24 6.82 35.22
N THR A 119 -37.77 7.68 34.35
CA THR A 119 -39.21 7.79 34.02
C THR A 119 -39.43 7.41 32.55
N ASP A 120 -40.54 6.74 32.26
CA ASP A 120 -40.98 6.44 30.89
C ASP A 120 -41.67 7.62 30.17
N GLY A 121 -41.80 8.77 30.85
CA GLY A 121 -42.51 9.94 30.35
C GLY A 121 -44.04 9.86 30.47
N ALA A 122 -44.59 8.71 30.86
CA ALA A 122 -46.00 8.48 31.14
C ALA A 122 -46.31 8.36 32.64
N GLY A 123 -45.28 8.34 33.49
CA GLY A 123 -45.41 8.37 34.95
C GLY A 123 -45.00 7.07 35.65
N ALA A 124 -44.62 6.03 34.92
CA ALA A 124 -43.99 4.86 35.55
C ALA A 124 -42.50 5.12 35.73
N MET A 125 -41.97 4.82 36.91
CA MET A 125 -40.54 4.89 37.19
C MET A 125 -39.93 3.50 37.29
N SER A 126 -38.71 3.34 36.80
CA SER A 126 -37.94 2.09 36.82
C SER A 126 -36.45 2.33 37.01
N TRP A 127 -35.72 1.31 37.50
CA TRP A 127 -34.26 1.34 37.53
C TRP A 127 -33.69 0.95 36.17
N GLY A 128 -32.72 1.73 35.69
CA GLY A 128 -31.97 1.46 34.46
C GLY A 128 -30.48 1.65 34.66
N ASP A 129 -29.66 0.95 33.88
CA ASP A 129 -28.22 1.14 33.90
C ASP A 129 -27.85 2.52 33.33
N ALA A 130 -26.80 3.14 33.88
CA ALA A 130 -26.24 4.34 33.28
C ALA A 130 -25.70 3.99 31.88
N ALA A 131 -26.05 4.77 30.86
CA ALA A 131 -25.51 4.57 29.51
C ALA A 131 -23.97 4.56 29.58
N ALA A 132 -23.34 3.53 29.03
CA ALA A 132 -21.89 3.50 28.89
C ALA A 132 -21.47 4.72 28.06
N GLY A 133 -20.63 5.59 28.63
CA GLY A 133 -20.10 6.75 27.94
C GLY A 133 -19.13 6.34 26.83
N GLY A 134 -19.64 5.93 25.67
CA GLY A 134 -18.85 5.62 24.48
C GLY A 134 -19.00 6.72 23.43
N ASN A 135 -17.88 7.33 23.02
CA ASN A 135 -17.86 8.22 21.87
C ASN A 135 -17.97 7.36 20.59
N THR A 136 -19.18 7.16 20.07
CA THR A 136 -19.39 6.48 18.78
C THR A 136 -19.69 7.48 17.68
N PHE A 137 -19.24 7.19 16.46
CA PHE A 137 -19.55 7.97 15.26
C PHE A 137 -20.28 7.10 14.24
N GLN A 138 -21.26 7.67 13.55
CA GLN A 138 -22.01 6.99 12.49
C GLN A 138 -21.79 7.66 11.14
N ALA A 139 -21.48 6.86 10.12
CA ALA A 139 -21.34 7.31 8.75
C ALA A 139 -21.69 6.20 7.76
N THR A 140 -21.92 6.56 6.50
CA THR A 140 -22.20 5.59 5.43
C THR A 140 -20.91 4.85 5.05
N ALA A 141 -20.98 3.52 5.00
CA ALA A 141 -19.88 2.66 4.59
C ALA A 141 -19.64 2.73 3.08
N ASN A 142 -18.39 2.95 2.68
CA ASN A 142 -17.89 2.77 1.32
C ASN A 142 -17.14 1.43 1.24
N GLY A 143 -17.82 0.40 0.75
CA GLY A 143 -17.39 -0.99 0.84
C GLY A 143 -17.91 -1.72 2.09
N SER A 144 -17.61 -3.02 2.19
CA SER A 144 -17.92 -3.81 3.38
C SER A 144 -16.94 -3.50 4.52
N ILE A 145 -17.46 -3.36 5.73
CA ILE A 145 -16.65 -3.20 6.95
C ILE A 145 -16.97 -4.39 7.85
N ALA A 146 -15.97 -5.17 8.22
CA ALA A 146 -16.15 -6.25 9.19
C ALA A 146 -16.02 -5.72 10.63
N ASP A 147 -16.67 -6.41 11.56
CA ASP A 147 -16.63 -6.12 12.98
C ASP A 147 -15.19 -6.18 13.54
N GLY A 148 -14.87 -5.31 14.49
CA GLY A 148 -13.53 -5.20 15.09
C GLY A 148 -12.44 -4.70 14.14
N LYS A 149 -12.75 -4.26 12.92
CA LYS A 149 -11.73 -3.78 11.99
C LYS A 149 -11.40 -2.30 12.15
N PRO A 150 -10.13 -1.90 11.97
CA PRO A 150 -9.75 -0.51 11.80
C PRO A 150 -10.48 0.16 10.64
N VAL A 151 -10.97 1.37 10.88
CA VAL A 151 -11.76 2.17 9.93
C VAL A 151 -11.11 3.52 9.68
N ILE A 152 -11.13 3.97 8.43
CA ILE A 152 -10.69 5.32 8.02
C ILE A 152 -11.89 6.23 7.71
N LEU A 153 -11.66 7.54 7.86
CA LEU A 153 -12.55 8.58 7.34
C LEU A 153 -12.08 9.03 5.95
N GLU A 154 -12.99 9.04 4.98
CA GLU A 154 -12.72 9.54 3.62
C GLU A 154 -13.13 11.01 3.46
N ASN A 155 -12.53 11.71 2.48
CA ASN A 155 -12.83 13.13 2.23
C ASN A 155 -14.28 13.39 1.80
N THR A 156 -15.00 12.35 1.37
CA THR A 156 -16.44 12.35 1.05
C THR A 156 -17.34 12.31 2.28
N GLY A 157 -16.78 12.12 3.48
CA GLY A 157 -17.52 11.92 4.72
C GLY A 157 -18.04 10.48 4.91
N THR A 158 -17.72 9.57 3.99
CA THR A 158 -17.93 8.12 4.14
C THR A 158 -16.80 7.49 4.93
N VAL A 159 -17.01 6.26 5.36
CA VAL A 159 -16.02 5.46 6.09
C VAL A 159 -15.74 4.15 5.37
N ALA A 160 -14.49 3.70 5.42
CA ALA A 160 -14.07 2.44 4.81
C ALA A 160 -13.17 1.67 5.76
N GLN A 161 -13.18 0.34 5.65
CA GLN A 161 -12.23 -0.49 6.38
C GLN A 161 -10.81 -0.22 5.88
N VAL A 162 -9.82 -0.24 6.78
CA VAL A 162 -8.42 -0.27 6.35
C VAL A 162 -8.17 -1.55 5.55
N ALA A 163 -7.57 -1.40 4.37
CA ALA A 163 -7.29 -2.50 3.48
C ALA A 163 -6.17 -2.14 2.51
N LEU A 164 -5.58 -3.19 1.93
CA LEU A 164 -4.76 -3.04 0.74
C LEU A 164 -5.67 -2.69 -0.43
N THR A 165 -5.31 -1.65 -1.18
CA THR A 165 -6.06 -1.15 -2.35
C THR A 165 -5.39 -1.50 -3.67
N GLY A 166 -4.19 -2.05 -3.64
CA GLY A 166 -3.47 -2.52 -4.80
C GLY A 166 -2.01 -2.79 -4.47
N THR A 167 -1.21 -2.96 -5.51
CA THR A 167 0.25 -3.05 -5.42
C THR A 167 0.88 -2.12 -6.44
N SER A 168 2.10 -1.67 -6.15
CA SER A 168 2.94 -0.92 -7.09
C SER A 168 4.32 -1.53 -7.08
N LEU A 169 5.03 -1.35 -8.19
CA LEU A 169 6.47 -1.57 -8.20
C LEU A 169 7.15 -0.32 -7.66
N ALA A 170 8.23 -0.53 -6.92
CA ALA A 170 9.13 0.50 -6.45
C ALA A 170 10.57 0.04 -6.66
N SER A 171 11.48 0.98 -6.85
CA SER A 171 12.91 0.70 -6.91
C SER A 171 13.59 0.90 -5.55
N VAL A 172 14.37 -0.08 -5.13
CA VAL A 172 15.21 -0.01 -3.91
C VAL A 172 16.66 0.11 -4.33
N GLU A 173 17.26 1.27 -4.04
CA GLU A 173 18.70 1.48 -4.26
C GLU A 173 19.52 0.60 -3.32
N GLN A 174 20.40 -0.20 -3.89
CA GLN A 174 21.25 -1.14 -3.17
C GLN A 174 22.55 -0.51 -2.71
N ASN A 175 23.29 -1.14 -1.80
CA ASN A 175 24.65 -0.72 -1.44
C ASN A 175 25.71 -1.55 -2.16
N ASN A 176 26.22 -1.07 -3.30
CA ASN A 176 27.08 -1.87 -4.19
C ASN A 176 28.53 -2.14 -3.70
N GLY A 177 28.90 -1.88 -2.45
CA GLY A 177 30.19 -2.29 -1.87
C GLY A 177 31.43 -1.98 -2.75
N ALA A 178 32.24 -3.01 -3.05
CA ALA A 178 33.45 -2.91 -3.88
C ALA A 178 33.18 -2.58 -5.36
N PHE A 179 31.96 -2.84 -5.85
CA PHE A 179 31.46 -2.42 -7.16
C PHE A 179 30.91 -0.97 -7.10
N ARG A 180 31.62 -0.10 -6.37
CA ARG A 180 31.39 1.36 -6.27
C ARG A 180 32.70 2.12 -6.30
N PRO A 181 33.47 2.07 -7.41
CA PRO A 181 34.61 2.94 -7.50
C PRO A 181 34.12 4.40 -7.50
N ASP A 182 34.35 5.12 -6.40
CA ASP A 182 34.14 6.56 -6.30
C ASP A 182 35.23 7.25 -7.12
N ARG A 183 34.84 7.82 -8.26
CA ARG A 183 35.78 8.40 -9.21
C ARG A 183 35.38 9.82 -9.63
N THR A 184 36.39 10.61 -9.98
CA THR A 184 36.25 11.95 -10.57
C THR A 184 35.92 11.90 -12.06
N SER A 185 36.03 10.73 -12.69
CA SER A 185 35.58 10.43 -14.05
C SER A 185 34.55 9.31 -14.02
N ASN A 186 33.76 9.16 -15.10
CA ASN A 186 32.86 8.02 -15.24
C ASN A 186 33.65 6.71 -14.98
N PRO A 187 33.24 5.82 -14.07
CA PRO A 187 33.92 4.55 -13.85
C PRO A 187 33.48 3.45 -14.83
N PHE A 188 32.34 3.62 -15.50
CA PHE A 188 31.55 2.54 -16.06
C PHE A 188 30.92 2.98 -17.38
N SER A 189 31.33 2.36 -18.48
CA SER A 189 30.73 2.60 -19.79
C SER A 189 30.40 1.29 -20.49
N TYR A 190 29.43 1.36 -21.40
CA TYR A 190 28.99 0.23 -22.22
C TYR A 190 28.52 -1.00 -21.42
N GLY A 191 28.21 -0.84 -20.14
CA GLY A 191 27.93 -1.97 -19.27
C GLY A 191 26.67 -2.74 -19.65
N GLN A 192 26.75 -4.07 -19.63
CA GLN A 192 25.61 -4.96 -19.84
C GLN A 192 25.53 -5.94 -18.67
N SER A 193 24.32 -6.07 -18.12
CA SER A 193 23.97 -7.07 -17.11
C SER A 193 23.35 -8.29 -17.78
N PHE A 194 23.67 -9.48 -17.28
CA PHE A 194 23.07 -10.74 -17.68
C PHE A 194 23.01 -11.70 -16.47
N TYR A 195 22.18 -12.73 -16.56
CA TYR A 195 21.90 -13.64 -15.46
C TYR A 195 22.42 -15.03 -15.76
N ASN A 196 22.88 -15.73 -14.71
CA ASN A 196 23.23 -17.13 -14.76
C ASN A 196 22.24 -17.93 -13.89
N PRO A 197 21.27 -18.62 -14.51
CA PRO A 197 20.24 -19.38 -13.78
C PRO A 197 20.75 -20.70 -13.19
N VAL A 198 21.95 -21.17 -13.56
CA VAL A 198 22.53 -22.38 -12.96
C VAL A 198 23.12 -22.07 -11.58
N GLU A 199 23.64 -20.86 -11.42
CA GLU A 199 24.38 -20.44 -10.24
C GLU A 199 23.65 -19.37 -9.41
N ASN A 200 22.49 -18.91 -9.89
CA ASN A 200 21.66 -17.85 -9.34
C ASN A 200 22.44 -16.55 -9.10
N MET A 201 23.12 -16.08 -10.16
CA MET A 201 24.03 -14.94 -10.08
C MET A 201 23.79 -13.95 -11.20
N VAL A 202 23.89 -12.68 -10.84
CA VAL A 202 23.90 -11.57 -11.81
C VAL A 202 25.34 -11.20 -12.13
N PHE A 203 25.61 -10.99 -13.41
CA PHE A 203 26.92 -10.55 -13.89
C PHE A 203 26.77 -9.21 -14.60
N VAL A 204 27.82 -8.39 -14.50
CA VAL A 204 27.93 -7.15 -15.26
C VAL A 204 29.27 -7.11 -15.94
N VAL A 205 29.27 -7.06 -17.26
CA VAL A 205 30.47 -6.77 -18.07
C VAL A 205 30.45 -5.30 -18.44
N TYR A 206 31.58 -4.61 -18.29
CA TYR A 206 31.70 -3.18 -18.54
C TYR A 206 33.11 -2.80 -18.98
N ARG A 207 33.24 -1.63 -19.59
CA ARG A 207 34.54 -0.97 -19.76
C ARG A 207 34.85 -0.20 -18.48
N ASP A 208 35.94 -0.57 -17.80
CA ASP A 208 36.48 0.28 -16.73
C ASP A 208 37.14 1.49 -17.38
N GLU A 209 36.56 2.68 -17.22
CA GLU A 209 37.06 3.91 -17.87
C GLU A 209 38.40 4.43 -17.30
N GLN A 210 38.88 3.91 -16.17
CA GLN A 210 40.21 4.25 -15.66
C GLN A 210 41.32 3.51 -16.41
N THR A 211 41.09 2.22 -16.69
CA THR A 211 42.06 1.36 -17.40
C THR A 211 41.74 1.22 -18.89
N ALA A 212 40.52 1.57 -19.29
CA ALA A 212 39.87 1.24 -20.56
C ALA A 212 39.65 -0.27 -20.81
N TYR A 213 39.86 -1.13 -19.82
CA TYR A 213 39.84 -2.59 -19.99
C TYR A 213 38.44 -3.20 -19.81
N PRO A 214 38.14 -4.30 -20.53
CA PRO A 214 36.92 -5.06 -20.31
C PRO A 214 37.00 -5.74 -18.94
N THR A 215 35.99 -5.54 -18.13
CA THR A 215 35.94 -6.00 -16.74
C THR A 215 34.60 -6.66 -16.47
N VAL A 216 34.59 -7.71 -15.65
CA VAL A 216 33.36 -8.36 -15.18
C VAL A 216 33.28 -8.32 -13.67
N VAL A 217 32.06 -8.19 -13.14
CA VAL A 217 31.77 -8.42 -11.72
C VAL A 217 30.58 -9.36 -11.59
N VAL A 218 30.56 -10.14 -10.51
CA VAL A 218 29.48 -11.06 -10.14
C VAL A 218 28.78 -10.56 -8.89
N GLY A 219 27.46 -10.69 -8.84
CA GLY A 219 26.60 -10.28 -7.74
C GLY A 219 25.59 -11.36 -7.38
N GLU A 220 25.41 -11.56 -6.07
CA GLU A 220 24.42 -12.46 -5.49
C GLU A 220 23.24 -11.64 -4.96
N VAL A 221 22.03 -11.92 -5.47
CA VAL A 221 20.80 -11.31 -4.96
C VAL A 221 20.25 -12.17 -3.82
N SER A 222 20.05 -11.55 -2.66
CA SER A 222 19.41 -12.20 -1.52
C SER A 222 17.94 -12.46 -1.83
N ASN A 223 17.51 -13.70 -1.61
CA ASN A 223 16.12 -14.13 -1.66
C ASN A 223 15.37 -13.95 -0.33
N THR A 224 15.93 -13.18 0.61
CA THR A 224 15.26 -12.82 1.87
C THR A 224 14.56 -11.47 1.72
N THR A 225 13.55 -11.19 2.55
CA THR A 225 12.70 -9.98 2.52
C THR A 225 13.43 -8.64 2.53
N ALA A 226 14.76 -8.62 2.71
CA ALA A 226 15.60 -7.43 2.58
C ALA A 226 16.08 -7.13 1.14
N ASN A 227 15.73 -7.94 0.12
CA ASN A 227 16.01 -7.74 -1.31
C ASN A 227 17.32 -6.98 -1.55
N GLY A 228 18.44 -7.59 -1.16
CA GLY A 228 19.78 -7.01 -1.18
C GLY A 228 20.66 -7.65 -2.25
N ILE A 229 21.57 -6.92 -2.89
CA ILE A 229 22.60 -7.53 -3.78
C ILE A 229 24.01 -7.34 -3.22
N THR A 230 24.79 -8.42 -3.19
CA THR A 230 26.19 -8.41 -2.75
C THR A 230 27.12 -8.63 -3.94
N TRP A 231 27.98 -7.66 -4.22
CA TRP A 231 28.94 -7.74 -5.34
C TRP A 231 30.31 -8.27 -4.90
N GLY A 232 30.92 -9.07 -5.79
CA GLY A 232 32.31 -9.50 -5.69
C GLY A 232 33.33 -8.44 -6.05
N THR A 233 34.59 -8.86 -6.16
CA THR A 233 35.66 -8.01 -6.69
C THR A 233 35.66 -8.06 -8.21
N PRO A 234 35.72 -6.90 -8.91
CA PRO A 234 35.83 -6.89 -10.36
C PRO A 234 37.07 -7.62 -10.89
N VAL A 235 36.91 -8.37 -11.98
CA VAL A 235 37.96 -9.14 -12.65
C VAL A 235 38.18 -8.59 -14.06
N ILE A 236 39.43 -8.25 -14.37
CA ILE A 236 39.83 -7.76 -15.70
C ILE A 236 39.85 -8.95 -16.67
N LEU A 237 39.09 -8.85 -17.75
CA LEU A 237 38.93 -9.89 -18.77
C LEU A 237 40.09 -9.92 -19.77
N ASP A 238 40.65 -8.74 -20.08
CA ASP A 238 41.78 -8.53 -20.99
C ASP A 238 42.45 -7.19 -20.65
N THR A 239 43.72 -7.01 -21.02
CA THR A 239 44.48 -5.77 -20.78
C THR A 239 44.63 -4.92 -22.04
N VAL A 240 43.58 -4.91 -22.87
CA VAL A 240 43.46 -4.10 -24.09
C VAL A 240 42.21 -3.24 -23.98
N ASN A 241 42.22 -2.04 -24.59
CA ASN A 241 41.04 -1.18 -24.61
C ASN A 241 39.82 -1.95 -25.14
N SER A 242 38.70 -1.85 -24.43
CA SER A 242 37.40 -2.36 -24.85
C SER A 242 36.40 -1.25 -25.12
N TYR A 243 35.57 -1.43 -26.13
CA TYR A 243 34.36 -0.65 -26.39
C TYR A 243 33.19 -1.59 -26.69
N TRP A 244 31.95 -1.12 -26.54
CA TRP A 244 30.75 -1.89 -26.91
C TRP A 244 30.77 -3.29 -26.30
N VAL A 245 30.84 -3.39 -24.98
CA VAL A 245 30.94 -4.70 -24.34
C VAL A 245 29.58 -5.39 -24.30
N ALA A 246 29.59 -6.71 -24.36
CA ALA A 246 28.42 -7.54 -24.17
C ALA A 246 28.76 -8.84 -23.45
N GLY A 247 27.79 -9.44 -22.78
CA GLY A 247 27.92 -10.67 -22.02
C GLY A 247 26.69 -11.55 -22.18
N GLY A 248 26.91 -12.86 -22.13
CA GLY A 248 25.83 -13.84 -22.20
C GLY A 248 26.16 -15.08 -21.38
N CYS A 249 25.12 -15.75 -20.88
CA CYS A 249 25.21 -17.03 -20.21
C CYS A 249 24.68 -18.14 -21.13
N GLN A 250 25.38 -19.26 -21.15
CA GLN A 250 24.87 -20.52 -21.65
C GLN A 250 24.07 -21.17 -20.53
N GLU A 251 22.77 -20.88 -20.47
CA GLU A 251 21.92 -21.16 -19.30
C GLU A 251 21.75 -22.66 -18.99
N SER A 252 22.09 -23.56 -19.92
CA SER A 252 22.08 -25.01 -19.67
C SER A 252 23.15 -25.50 -18.69
N ASN A 253 24.26 -24.76 -18.56
CA ASN A 253 25.44 -25.19 -17.80
C ASN A 253 26.18 -24.05 -17.06
N GLY A 254 25.69 -22.82 -17.18
CA GLY A 254 26.21 -21.67 -16.43
C GLY A 254 27.55 -21.14 -16.93
N ARG A 255 28.05 -21.61 -18.08
CA ARG A 255 29.26 -21.03 -18.68
C ARG A 255 28.93 -19.74 -19.40
N MET A 256 29.85 -18.79 -19.35
CA MET A 256 29.58 -17.42 -19.81
C MET A 256 30.61 -16.96 -20.81
N ALA A 257 30.21 -16.02 -21.66
CA ALA A 257 31.09 -15.37 -22.62
C ALA A 257 30.93 -13.85 -22.54
N ALA A 258 32.07 -13.14 -22.66
CA ALA A 258 32.11 -11.69 -22.84
C ALA A 258 32.63 -11.37 -24.25
N PHE A 259 32.13 -10.27 -24.82
CA PHE A 259 32.43 -9.79 -26.17
C PHE A 259 32.72 -8.30 -26.12
N TRP A 260 33.69 -7.82 -26.90
CA TRP A 260 34.02 -6.39 -26.99
C TRP A 260 34.69 -6.04 -28.32
N GLN A 261 34.65 -4.76 -28.66
CA GLN A 261 35.52 -4.15 -29.67
C GLN A 261 36.87 -3.81 -29.04
N ASP A 262 37.98 -4.19 -29.67
CA ASP A 262 39.33 -3.76 -29.24
C ASP A 262 39.81 -2.46 -29.89
N ASN A 263 41.05 -2.04 -29.62
CA ASN A 263 41.64 -0.85 -30.22
C ASN A 263 41.92 -0.94 -31.74
N GLN A 264 41.93 -2.15 -32.31
CA GLN A 264 41.99 -2.39 -33.76
C GLN A 264 40.59 -2.43 -34.38
N LEU A 265 39.57 -2.07 -33.60
CA LEU A 265 38.16 -2.11 -33.93
C LEU A 265 37.59 -3.52 -34.10
N VAL A 266 38.38 -4.58 -33.86
CA VAL A 266 37.96 -5.96 -34.11
C VAL A 266 37.19 -6.54 -32.93
N GLY A 267 36.38 -7.58 -33.20
CA GLY A 267 35.61 -8.28 -32.20
C GLY A 267 36.43 -9.30 -31.43
N LYS A 268 36.59 -9.08 -30.14
CA LYS A 268 37.25 -9.97 -29.17
C LYS A 268 36.25 -10.60 -28.22
N CYS A 269 36.57 -11.79 -27.73
CA CYS A 269 35.73 -12.52 -26.79
C CYS A 269 36.54 -13.44 -25.88
N ILE A 270 35.99 -13.75 -24.71
CA ILE A 270 36.56 -14.72 -23.77
C ILE A 270 35.45 -15.48 -23.06
N GLY A 271 35.64 -16.78 -22.89
CA GLY A 271 34.77 -17.61 -22.05
C GLY A 271 35.26 -17.64 -20.61
N PHE A 272 34.34 -17.73 -19.66
CA PHE A 272 34.64 -17.78 -18.23
C PHE A 272 33.53 -18.53 -17.47
N ILE A 273 33.83 -18.88 -16.23
CA ILE A 273 32.91 -19.52 -15.29
C ILE A 273 32.96 -18.78 -13.96
N ARG A 274 31.94 -18.93 -13.10
CA ARG A 274 32.08 -18.51 -11.71
C ARG A 274 33.09 -19.40 -11.00
N SER A 275 33.78 -18.81 -10.04
CA SER A 275 34.67 -19.53 -9.13
C SER A 275 34.57 -18.96 -7.73
N GLY A 276 34.48 -19.84 -6.73
CA GLY A 276 34.22 -19.44 -5.35
C GLY A 276 32.86 -18.74 -5.20
N THR A 277 32.69 -17.97 -4.12
CA THR A 277 31.40 -17.34 -3.81
C THR A 277 31.10 -16.14 -4.70
N LEU A 278 32.03 -15.20 -4.87
CA LEU A 278 31.80 -13.95 -5.63
C LEU A 278 33.02 -13.58 -6.51
N SER A 279 33.45 -14.51 -7.36
CA SER A 279 34.53 -14.29 -8.33
C SER A 279 34.32 -15.12 -9.62
N VAL A 280 35.19 -14.90 -10.61
CA VAL A 280 35.18 -15.64 -11.88
C VAL A 280 36.56 -16.20 -12.20
N THR A 281 36.59 -17.33 -12.89
CA THR A 281 37.80 -17.91 -13.49
C THR A 281 37.73 -17.76 -15.00
N LEU A 282 38.74 -17.12 -15.57
CA LEU A 282 38.85 -16.85 -17.00
C LEU A 282 39.42 -18.04 -17.76
N GLY A 283 39.03 -18.16 -19.03
CA GLY A 283 39.68 -19.07 -19.95
C GLY A 283 41.08 -18.66 -20.38
N SER A 284 41.80 -19.59 -21.01
CA SER A 284 43.24 -19.47 -21.27
C SER A 284 43.62 -18.50 -22.39
N SER A 285 42.67 -18.03 -23.21
CA SER A 285 42.98 -17.11 -24.32
C SER A 285 41.77 -16.31 -24.80
N VAL A 286 41.97 -15.02 -25.04
CA VAL A 286 41.05 -14.16 -25.80
C VAL A 286 41.01 -14.61 -27.26
N GLN A 287 39.82 -14.78 -27.81
CA GLN A 287 39.56 -15.18 -29.20
C GLN A 287 38.98 -14.02 -30.00
N THR A 288 39.11 -14.07 -31.33
CA THR A 288 38.47 -13.09 -32.23
C THR A 288 37.19 -13.69 -32.81
N TYR A 289 36.05 -13.07 -32.53
CA TYR A 289 34.77 -13.46 -33.16
C TYR A 289 34.54 -12.76 -34.48
N ASP A 290 35.13 -11.60 -34.72
CA ASP A 290 35.10 -10.97 -36.03
C ASP A 290 36.37 -10.14 -36.25
N SER A 291 37.00 -10.30 -37.42
CA SER A 291 38.23 -9.59 -37.77
C SER A 291 37.98 -8.23 -38.43
N THR A 292 36.72 -7.85 -38.63
CA THR A 292 36.30 -6.55 -39.16
C THR A 292 35.91 -5.60 -38.04
N ALA A 293 35.59 -4.35 -38.37
CA ALA A 293 35.28 -3.37 -37.36
C ALA A 293 33.88 -3.58 -36.76
N VAL A 294 33.76 -3.81 -35.45
CA VAL A 294 32.50 -4.18 -34.74
C VAL A 294 32.05 -3.13 -33.72
N GLN A 295 30.75 -2.86 -33.61
CA GLN A 295 30.17 -1.95 -32.61
C GLN A 295 28.79 -2.44 -32.16
N TYR A 296 28.25 -1.86 -31.08
CA TYR A 296 26.91 -2.17 -30.56
C TYR A 296 26.67 -3.68 -30.33
N ASN A 297 27.62 -4.34 -29.67
CA ASN A 297 27.50 -5.75 -29.32
C ASN A 297 26.33 -5.99 -28.37
N THR A 298 25.50 -6.97 -28.68
CA THR A 298 24.30 -7.36 -27.90
C THR A 298 24.21 -8.88 -27.90
N CYS A 299 23.72 -9.45 -26.80
CA CYS A 299 23.64 -10.90 -26.65
C CYS A 299 22.24 -11.33 -26.22
N CYS A 300 21.83 -12.51 -26.68
CA CYS A 300 20.73 -13.28 -26.10
C CYS A 300 21.12 -14.76 -26.07
N TYR A 301 20.29 -15.59 -25.43
CA TYR A 301 20.50 -17.03 -25.34
C TYR A 301 19.41 -17.76 -26.13
N ASP A 302 19.83 -18.62 -27.06
CA ASP A 302 18.95 -19.57 -27.74
C ASP A 302 18.93 -20.87 -26.92
N SER A 303 17.87 -21.05 -26.14
CA SER A 303 17.73 -22.17 -25.22
C SER A 303 17.51 -23.52 -25.89
N VAL A 304 17.05 -23.53 -27.15
CA VAL A 304 16.84 -24.77 -27.92
C VAL A 304 18.15 -25.27 -28.52
N ASN A 305 18.98 -24.37 -29.01
CA ASN A 305 20.28 -24.69 -29.61
C ASN A 305 21.45 -24.64 -28.62
N ASP A 306 21.18 -24.31 -27.35
CA ASP A 306 22.18 -24.18 -26.29
C ASP A 306 23.33 -23.24 -26.70
N ALA A 307 22.95 -22.07 -27.23
CA ALA A 307 23.87 -21.15 -27.89
C ALA A 307 23.71 -19.72 -27.39
N ILE A 308 24.85 -19.08 -27.10
CA ILE A 308 24.92 -17.63 -26.94
C ILE A 308 24.93 -17.01 -28.35
N VAL A 309 23.99 -16.10 -28.59
CA VAL A 309 23.83 -15.39 -29.85
C VAL A 309 24.37 -13.97 -29.69
N ILE A 310 25.46 -13.66 -30.38
CA ILE A 310 26.05 -12.32 -30.44
C ILE A 310 25.57 -11.61 -31.71
N GLY A 311 25.00 -10.41 -31.53
CA GLY A 311 24.66 -9.47 -32.61
C GLY A 311 25.53 -8.22 -32.53
N TRP A 312 25.93 -7.67 -33.68
CA TRP A 312 26.73 -6.45 -33.74
C TRP A 312 26.48 -5.67 -35.04
N ARG A 313 26.96 -4.44 -35.06
CA ARG A 313 27.11 -3.63 -36.26
C ARG A 313 28.53 -3.74 -36.78
N GLN A 314 28.68 -4.10 -38.05
CA GLN A 314 29.96 -4.10 -38.75
C GLN A 314 30.13 -2.85 -39.62
N PHE A 315 31.35 -2.35 -39.76
CA PHE A 315 31.71 -1.40 -40.83
C PHE A 315 33.01 -1.81 -41.52
N PRO A 316 33.17 -1.48 -42.82
CA PRO A 316 34.37 -1.86 -43.57
C PRO A 316 35.61 -1.14 -43.00
N SER A 317 36.68 -1.91 -42.81
CA SER A 317 37.98 -1.47 -42.31
C SER A 317 38.64 -0.35 -43.14
N ASN A 318 38.16 -0.10 -44.36
CA ASN A 318 38.68 0.92 -45.28
C ASN A 318 37.93 2.26 -45.24
N GLY A 319 37.09 2.52 -44.24
CA GLY A 319 36.38 3.80 -44.09
C GLY A 319 35.16 3.98 -45.01
N GLY A 320 34.61 2.89 -45.55
CA GLY A 320 33.33 2.93 -46.28
C GLY A 320 32.14 3.15 -45.33
N ALA A 321 31.13 3.89 -45.79
CA ALA A 321 29.99 4.33 -44.98
C ALA A 321 28.91 3.25 -44.70
N THR A 322 29.09 2.00 -45.15
CA THR A 322 28.07 0.96 -45.03
C THR A 322 28.20 0.19 -43.73
N TYR A 323 27.26 0.41 -42.82
CA TYR A 323 27.18 -0.27 -41.54
C TYR A 323 26.21 -1.44 -41.60
N THR A 324 26.63 -2.69 -41.44
CA THR A 324 25.73 -3.86 -41.60
C THR A 324 25.42 -4.54 -40.28
N PRO A 325 24.18 -4.96 -40.02
CA PRO A 325 23.84 -5.77 -38.87
C PRO A 325 24.30 -7.22 -39.10
N MET A 326 25.01 -7.77 -38.13
CA MET A 326 25.66 -9.07 -38.18
C MET A 326 25.28 -9.90 -36.96
N MET A 327 25.36 -11.22 -37.09
CA MET A 327 25.08 -12.16 -36.02
C MET A 327 25.97 -13.40 -36.10
N ARG A 328 26.24 -14.04 -34.96
CA ARG A 328 26.93 -15.32 -34.87
C ARG A 328 26.47 -16.09 -33.64
N TYR A 329 26.44 -17.42 -33.76
CA TYR A 329 26.14 -18.31 -32.63
C TYR A 329 27.43 -18.93 -32.11
N CYS A 330 27.52 -19.06 -30.79
CA CYS A 330 28.65 -19.68 -30.13
C CYS A 330 28.21 -20.40 -28.85
N ASN A 331 29.05 -21.31 -28.36
CA ASN A 331 28.92 -21.90 -27.04
C ASN A 331 30.28 -21.90 -26.32
N VAL A 332 30.24 -22.14 -25.02
CA VAL A 332 31.44 -22.17 -24.17
C VAL A 332 31.73 -23.60 -23.76
N LEU A 333 32.90 -24.09 -24.15
CA LEU A 333 33.33 -25.46 -23.87
C LEU A 333 33.74 -25.64 -22.40
N ALA A 334 33.91 -26.88 -21.95
CA ALA A 334 34.27 -27.20 -20.56
C ALA A 334 35.62 -26.62 -20.13
N ASN A 335 36.54 -26.47 -21.08
CA ASN A 335 37.82 -25.80 -20.89
C ASN A 335 37.72 -24.26 -21.03
N THR A 336 36.51 -23.69 -21.03
CA THR A 336 36.19 -22.26 -21.18
C THR A 336 36.55 -21.60 -22.51
N SER A 337 37.03 -22.35 -23.51
CA SER A 337 37.19 -21.79 -24.87
C SER A 337 35.84 -21.60 -25.55
N ILE A 338 35.70 -20.52 -26.31
CA ILE A 338 34.53 -20.25 -27.14
C ILE A 338 34.64 -21.06 -28.43
N ASN A 339 33.58 -21.77 -28.76
CA ASN A 339 33.41 -22.50 -30.00
C ASN A 339 32.32 -21.83 -30.85
N PHE A 340 32.69 -21.39 -32.05
CA PHE A 340 31.77 -20.72 -32.98
C PHE A 340 30.98 -21.76 -33.76
N LEU A 341 29.67 -21.75 -33.59
CA LEU A 341 28.75 -22.69 -34.22
C LEU A 341 28.41 -22.30 -35.67
N THR A 342 28.61 -21.02 -36.02
CA THR A 342 28.31 -20.46 -37.33
C THR A 342 29.44 -19.53 -37.76
N SER A 343 29.53 -19.27 -39.07
CA SER A 343 30.24 -18.10 -39.58
C SER A 343 29.50 -16.81 -39.19
N ALA A 344 30.16 -15.65 -39.29
CA ALA A 344 29.45 -14.36 -39.18
C ALA A 344 28.41 -14.26 -40.30
N HIS A 345 27.16 -14.04 -39.92
CA HIS A 345 26.03 -13.96 -40.82
C HIS A 345 25.54 -12.52 -40.92
N GLN A 346 25.44 -12.02 -42.14
CA GLN A 346 24.88 -10.70 -42.40
C GLN A 346 23.36 -10.78 -42.39
N ILE A 347 22.72 -10.04 -41.49
CA ILE A 347 21.26 -10.08 -41.32
C ILE A 347 20.58 -9.40 -42.51
N ASN A 348 21.06 -8.23 -42.90
CA ASN A 348 20.57 -7.52 -44.07
C ASN A 348 21.66 -6.65 -44.73
N GLY A 349 21.36 -6.14 -45.93
CA GLY A 349 22.24 -5.24 -46.70
C GLY A 349 22.10 -3.76 -46.36
N GLN A 350 21.31 -3.38 -45.35
CA GLN A 350 20.97 -1.99 -45.08
C GLN A 350 21.91 -1.36 -44.06
N GLN A 351 22.11 -0.05 -44.17
CA GLN A 351 22.94 0.68 -43.23
C GLN A 351 22.26 0.71 -41.85
N THR A 352 22.94 0.28 -40.79
CA THR A 352 22.41 0.20 -39.44
C THR A 352 23.13 1.18 -38.52
N TYR A 353 22.46 1.76 -37.54
CA TYR A 353 23.09 2.59 -36.51
C TYR A 353 23.22 1.86 -35.17
N ALA A 354 22.11 1.49 -34.52
CA ALA A 354 22.10 0.70 -33.29
C ALA A 354 21.30 -0.60 -33.49
N ASN A 355 21.70 -1.71 -32.85
CA ASN A 355 21.01 -3.00 -32.91
C ASN A 355 20.81 -3.64 -31.53
N ARG A 356 19.73 -4.40 -31.36
CA ARG A 356 19.42 -5.19 -30.15
C ARG A 356 18.79 -6.51 -30.55
N VAL A 357 19.02 -7.57 -29.76
CA VAL A 357 18.50 -8.91 -30.04
C VAL A 357 17.69 -9.45 -28.86
N ALA A 358 16.64 -10.20 -29.17
CA ALA A 358 15.92 -11.02 -28.21
C ALA A 358 15.59 -12.38 -28.85
N TYR A 359 15.53 -13.42 -28.04
CA TYR A 359 15.18 -14.77 -28.46
C TYR A 359 13.76 -15.14 -28.01
N SER A 360 13.02 -15.81 -28.89
CA SER A 360 11.75 -16.45 -28.56
C SER A 360 11.96 -17.98 -28.54
N PRO A 361 11.87 -18.62 -27.36
CA PRO A 361 11.90 -20.08 -27.26
C PRO A 361 10.70 -20.74 -27.95
N ASP A 362 9.52 -20.11 -27.91
CA ASP A 362 8.29 -20.68 -28.49
C ASP A 362 8.35 -20.75 -30.02
N HIS A 363 9.08 -19.82 -30.64
CA HIS A 363 9.23 -19.74 -32.09
C HIS A 363 10.59 -20.24 -32.62
N GLN A 364 11.56 -20.47 -31.73
CA GLN A 364 12.95 -20.77 -32.09
C GLN A 364 13.51 -19.74 -33.07
N ARG A 365 13.38 -18.46 -32.70
CA ARG A 365 13.84 -17.32 -33.51
C ARG A 365 14.52 -16.29 -32.64
N VAL A 366 15.58 -15.73 -33.19
CA VAL A 366 16.12 -14.46 -32.71
C VAL A 366 15.51 -13.34 -33.53
N MET A 367 14.98 -12.32 -32.86
CA MET A 367 14.58 -11.07 -33.48
C MET A 367 15.65 -10.02 -33.22
N MET A 368 16.17 -9.43 -34.28
CA MET A 368 17.02 -8.24 -34.21
C MET A 368 16.19 -7.01 -34.55
N VAL A 369 16.21 -5.99 -33.69
CA VAL A 369 15.72 -4.66 -34.01
C VAL A 369 16.87 -3.70 -34.19
N PHE A 370 16.71 -2.73 -35.09
CA PHE A 370 17.78 -1.79 -35.40
C PHE A 370 17.25 -0.48 -36.01
N SER A 371 18.02 0.59 -35.83
CA SER A 371 17.82 1.85 -36.55
C SER A 371 18.56 1.83 -37.89
N ASN A 372 17.91 2.25 -38.96
CA ASN A 372 18.56 2.45 -40.26
C ASN A 372 19.39 3.73 -40.23
N ASN A 373 20.65 3.70 -40.67
CA ASN A 373 21.51 4.88 -40.69
C ASN A 373 21.06 5.94 -41.73
N ILE A 374 20.23 5.53 -42.70
CA ILE A 374 19.61 6.41 -43.70
C ILE A 374 18.12 6.51 -43.38
N GLY A 375 17.63 7.72 -43.08
CA GLY A 375 16.23 7.96 -42.72
C GLY A 375 15.88 7.65 -41.26
N SER A 376 16.77 6.99 -40.51
CA SER A 376 16.58 6.70 -39.08
C SER A 376 15.28 5.93 -38.82
N ASP A 377 14.90 5.00 -39.69
CA ASP A 377 13.73 4.14 -39.47
C ASP A 377 14.04 3.09 -38.39
N TRP A 378 13.07 2.76 -37.54
CA TRP A 378 13.17 1.61 -36.63
C TRP A 378 12.67 0.35 -37.33
N LYS A 379 13.47 -0.71 -37.36
CA LYS A 379 13.25 -1.89 -38.21
C LYS A 379 13.48 -3.20 -37.45
N TYR A 380 13.04 -4.31 -38.03
CA TYR A 380 13.28 -5.65 -37.50
C TYR A 380 13.75 -6.62 -38.58
N SER A 381 14.41 -7.69 -38.12
CA SER A 381 14.76 -8.89 -38.88
C SER A 381 14.63 -10.13 -37.99
N THR A 382 14.01 -11.21 -38.46
CA THR A 382 14.02 -12.51 -37.78
C THR A 382 15.17 -13.38 -38.29
N VAL A 383 15.73 -14.21 -37.42
CA VAL A 383 16.83 -15.10 -37.72
C VAL A 383 16.53 -16.48 -37.14
N SER A 384 16.69 -17.51 -37.97
CA SER A 384 16.63 -18.91 -37.57
C SER A 384 18.00 -19.57 -37.66
N TYR A 385 18.18 -20.64 -36.88
CA TYR A 385 19.37 -21.48 -36.90
C TYR A 385 19.00 -22.91 -37.32
N SER A 386 19.78 -23.49 -38.23
CA SER A 386 19.67 -24.90 -38.59
C SER A 386 20.98 -25.41 -39.18
N GLY A 387 21.47 -26.54 -38.66
CA GLY A 387 22.63 -27.27 -39.19
C GLY A 387 23.92 -26.43 -39.28
N GLY A 388 24.19 -25.55 -38.32
CA GLY A 388 25.38 -24.69 -38.32
C GLY A 388 25.29 -23.46 -39.24
N THR A 389 24.10 -23.17 -39.78
CA THR A 389 23.85 -22.02 -40.66
C THR A 389 22.75 -21.13 -40.08
N LEU A 390 22.87 -19.82 -40.30
CA LEU A 390 21.85 -18.83 -39.96
C LEU A 390 21.08 -18.42 -41.21
N TYR A 391 19.76 -18.25 -41.07
CA TYR A 391 18.89 -17.81 -42.15
C TYR A 391 18.06 -16.62 -41.72
N THR A 392 18.14 -15.53 -42.49
CA THR A 392 17.29 -14.35 -42.30
C THR A 392 15.87 -14.65 -42.80
N GLY A 393 14.88 -14.45 -41.94
CA GLY A 393 13.46 -14.59 -42.25
C GLY A 393 12.79 -13.25 -42.58
N ALA A 394 11.73 -12.91 -41.84
CA ALA A 394 10.95 -11.70 -42.03
C ALA A 394 11.78 -10.45 -41.76
N ASN A 395 11.61 -9.43 -42.60
CA ASN A 395 12.22 -8.12 -42.43
C ASN A 395 11.17 -7.04 -42.66
N GLY A 396 11.18 -5.97 -41.87
CA GLY A 396 10.21 -4.90 -42.02
C GLY A 396 10.56 -3.62 -41.28
N THR A 397 9.73 -2.61 -41.47
CA THR A 397 9.80 -1.32 -40.76
C THR A 397 8.76 -1.31 -39.64
N ILE A 398 9.18 -0.92 -38.44
CA ILE A 398 8.32 -0.72 -37.27
C ILE A 398 7.80 0.71 -37.26
N ASN A 399 8.70 1.67 -37.47
CA ASN A 399 8.36 3.09 -37.47
C ASN A 399 9.28 3.88 -38.42
N THR A 400 8.71 4.86 -39.11
CA THR A 400 9.40 5.84 -39.95
C THR A 400 9.33 7.20 -39.27
N GLY A 401 10.28 7.55 -38.40
CA GLY A 401 10.11 8.68 -37.47
C GLY A 401 11.38 9.27 -36.87
N ASN A 402 12.53 9.13 -37.52
CA ASN A 402 13.83 9.51 -36.97
C ASN A 402 14.15 8.84 -35.61
N CYS A 403 14.11 7.51 -35.60
CA CYS A 403 14.43 6.65 -34.47
C CYS A 403 15.94 6.38 -34.39
N GLY A 404 16.57 6.79 -33.29
CA GLY A 404 18.02 6.68 -33.10
C GLY A 404 18.46 5.39 -32.40
N THR A 405 17.79 5.06 -31.29
CA THR A 405 18.13 3.95 -30.39
C THR A 405 16.87 3.31 -29.83
N GLY A 406 17.01 2.09 -29.32
CA GLY A 406 15.89 1.32 -28.78
C GLY A 406 16.35 -0.01 -28.22
N THR A 407 15.38 -0.80 -27.80
CA THR A 407 15.56 -2.12 -27.20
C THR A 407 14.41 -3.05 -27.54
N ILE A 408 14.58 -4.33 -27.22
CA ILE A 408 13.60 -5.39 -27.45
C ILE A 408 13.66 -6.38 -26.30
N ALA A 409 12.49 -6.86 -25.89
CA ALA A 409 12.33 -7.99 -24.98
C ALA A 409 11.33 -8.98 -25.59
N TYR A 410 11.35 -10.22 -25.10
CA TYR A 410 10.34 -11.21 -25.42
C TYR A 410 9.47 -11.46 -24.18
N ASP A 411 8.20 -11.15 -24.31
CA ASP A 411 7.16 -11.43 -23.31
C ASP A 411 6.67 -12.86 -23.52
N THR A 412 7.12 -13.76 -22.64
CA THR A 412 6.86 -15.20 -22.75
C THR A 412 5.41 -15.56 -22.42
N THR A 413 4.70 -14.73 -21.63
CA THR A 413 3.29 -15.00 -21.29
C THR A 413 2.36 -14.55 -22.41
N ALA A 414 2.61 -13.39 -23.02
CA ALA A 414 1.86 -12.92 -24.17
C ALA A 414 2.26 -13.63 -25.49
N ASP A 415 3.41 -14.30 -25.49
CA ASP A 415 4.07 -14.85 -26.67
C ASP A 415 4.30 -13.76 -27.74
N LYS A 416 4.95 -12.67 -27.32
CA LYS A 416 5.18 -11.49 -28.17
C LYS A 416 6.57 -10.91 -27.97
N PHE A 417 7.14 -10.39 -29.04
CA PHE A 417 8.24 -9.45 -28.91
C PHE A 417 7.69 -8.06 -28.62
N VAL A 418 8.37 -7.30 -27.77
CA VAL A 418 8.04 -5.91 -27.47
C VAL A 418 9.27 -5.08 -27.73
N THR A 419 9.16 -4.06 -28.58
CA THR A 419 10.25 -3.12 -28.84
C THR A 419 9.92 -1.74 -28.31
N PHE A 420 10.94 -1.05 -27.82
CA PHE A 420 10.89 0.32 -27.33
C PHE A 420 11.95 1.13 -28.06
N TYR A 421 11.65 2.35 -28.46
CA TYR A 421 12.59 3.19 -29.20
C TYR A 421 12.30 4.68 -29.00
N ASN A 422 13.28 5.53 -29.27
CA ASN A 422 13.05 6.97 -29.29
C ASN A 422 12.47 7.39 -30.64
N ASP A 423 11.48 8.27 -30.63
CA ASP A 423 11.00 9.02 -31.78
C ASP A 423 11.66 10.39 -31.73
N GLY A 424 12.66 10.61 -32.59
CA GLY A 424 13.43 11.84 -32.66
C GLY A 424 12.68 13.00 -33.32
N THR A 425 11.51 12.77 -33.91
CA THR A 425 10.66 13.83 -34.49
C THR A 425 9.83 14.50 -33.41
N ALA A 426 9.26 13.70 -32.49
CA ALA A 426 8.45 14.20 -31.38
C ALA A 426 9.18 14.22 -30.03
N SER A 427 10.47 13.85 -30.01
CA SER A 427 11.32 13.70 -28.82
C SER A 427 10.62 12.92 -27.71
N ARG A 428 10.16 11.70 -28.01
CA ARG A 428 9.41 10.86 -27.05
C ARG A 428 9.78 9.39 -27.16
N GLY A 429 9.44 8.62 -26.12
CA GLY A 429 9.54 7.17 -26.13
C GLY A 429 8.30 6.52 -26.71
N GLN A 430 8.50 5.56 -27.61
CA GLN A 430 7.42 4.77 -28.21
C GLN A 430 7.70 3.27 -28.09
N ALA A 431 6.65 2.47 -28.23
CA ALA A 431 6.76 1.02 -28.31
C ALA A 431 5.74 0.42 -29.29
N ASN A 432 6.06 -0.78 -29.75
CA ASN A 432 5.14 -1.64 -30.51
C ASN A 432 5.23 -3.07 -30.00
N VAL A 433 4.10 -3.76 -30.02
CA VAL A 433 4.03 -5.22 -29.87
C VAL A 433 4.23 -5.85 -31.24
N LEU A 434 5.11 -6.83 -31.34
CA LEU A 434 5.43 -7.56 -32.57
C LEU A 434 4.96 -9.00 -32.42
N THR A 435 3.99 -9.40 -33.26
CA THR A 435 3.50 -10.78 -33.31
C THR A 435 4.26 -11.54 -34.39
N LEU A 436 5.08 -12.50 -33.97
CA LEU A 436 5.78 -13.39 -34.88
C LEU A 436 4.87 -14.56 -35.27
N THR A 437 4.93 -14.95 -36.53
CA THR A 437 4.47 -16.26 -36.99
C THR A 437 5.65 -16.90 -37.70
N ALA A 438 6.24 -17.90 -37.06
CA ALA A 438 7.44 -18.57 -37.56
C ALA A 438 7.09 -19.56 -38.69
N GLY A 439 7.89 -19.54 -39.75
CA GLY A 439 7.91 -20.57 -40.78
C GLY A 439 8.85 -21.73 -40.42
N GLY A 440 9.23 -22.54 -41.43
CA GLY A 440 10.27 -23.56 -41.25
C GLY A 440 11.67 -22.96 -41.04
N THR A 441 12.60 -23.71 -40.46
CA THR A 441 14.01 -23.32 -40.19
C THR A 441 14.94 -23.51 -41.39
N ASN A 442 14.40 -23.40 -42.60
CA ASN A 442 15.10 -23.67 -43.86
C ASN A 442 15.75 -22.41 -44.43
N ALA A 443 16.46 -22.55 -45.56
CA ALA A 443 17.20 -21.45 -46.21
C ALA A 443 16.39 -20.18 -46.55
N ALA A 444 15.06 -20.27 -46.58
CA ALA A 444 14.16 -19.14 -46.70
C ALA A 444 12.97 -19.35 -45.75
N PRO A 445 13.10 -18.97 -44.46
CA PRO A 445 12.00 -19.08 -43.50
C PRO A 445 10.83 -18.23 -43.99
N SER A 446 9.63 -18.82 -44.07
CA SER A 446 8.39 -18.09 -44.39
C SER A 446 7.85 -17.33 -43.17
N ASP A 447 8.76 -16.78 -42.36
CA ASP A 447 8.41 -16.01 -41.17
C ASP A 447 7.60 -14.78 -41.60
N SER A 448 6.65 -14.36 -40.75
CA SER A 448 5.96 -13.09 -40.88
C SER A 448 5.84 -12.40 -39.52
N VAL A 449 5.86 -11.08 -39.52
CA VAL A 449 5.76 -10.28 -38.29
C VAL A 449 4.71 -9.20 -38.50
N SER A 450 3.67 -9.24 -37.66
CA SER A 450 2.67 -8.17 -37.58
C SER A 450 3.08 -7.15 -36.53
N VAL A 451 3.15 -5.87 -36.92
CA VAL A 451 3.47 -4.75 -36.04
C VAL A 451 2.18 -4.17 -35.49
N GLY A 452 1.98 -4.22 -34.17
CA GLY A 452 0.85 -3.58 -33.50
C GLY A 452 0.89 -2.05 -33.58
N PRO A 453 -0.19 -1.35 -33.16
CA PRO A 453 -0.21 0.11 -33.18
C PRO A 453 0.90 0.71 -32.28
N VAL A 454 1.44 1.86 -32.71
CA VAL A 454 2.42 2.63 -31.92
C VAL A 454 1.77 3.12 -30.64
N GLN A 455 2.42 2.88 -29.51
CA GLN A 455 2.02 3.39 -28.19
C GLN A 455 3.08 4.33 -27.65
N ASN A 456 2.65 5.45 -27.06
CA ASN A 456 3.57 6.41 -26.45
C ASN A 456 3.92 5.93 -25.04
N MET A 457 5.17 5.54 -24.82
CA MET A 457 5.72 5.23 -23.50
C MET A 457 5.93 6.51 -22.69
N LEU A 458 6.32 7.59 -23.36
CA LEU A 458 6.55 8.90 -22.75
C LEU A 458 5.80 9.99 -23.52
N ALA A 459 5.50 11.09 -22.82
CA ALA A 459 4.87 12.26 -23.42
C ALA A 459 5.80 12.95 -24.46
N ALA A 460 5.23 13.83 -25.28
CA ALA A 460 6.00 14.65 -26.21
C ALA A 460 7.08 15.47 -25.47
N GLY A 461 8.31 15.51 -26.00
CA GLY A 461 9.42 16.20 -25.36
C GLY A 461 10.00 15.50 -24.12
N GLN A 462 9.67 14.23 -23.90
CA GLN A 462 10.21 13.36 -22.85
C GLN A 462 10.91 12.16 -23.52
N GLU A 463 12.10 12.39 -24.05
CA GLU A 463 12.87 11.43 -24.83
C GLU A 463 13.65 10.46 -23.93
N PRO A 464 13.50 9.14 -24.16
CA PRO A 464 14.34 8.14 -23.53
C PRO A 464 15.64 8.01 -24.33
N ASN A 465 16.76 7.93 -23.62
CA ASN A 465 18.04 7.53 -24.18
C ASN A 465 18.36 6.11 -23.69
N PHE A 466 18.38 5.16 -24.63
CA PHE A 466 18.75 3.76 -24.36
C PHE A 466 20.27 3.55 -24.36
N GLY A 467 21.04 4.59 -24.65
CA GLY A 467 22.49 4.61 -24.54
C GLY A 467 23.19 3.63 -25.49
N ASN A 468 24.45 3.37 -25.15
CA ASN A 468 25.33 2.47 -25.88
C ASN A 468 25.33 1.05 -25.30
N THR A 469 24.55 0.80 -24.25
CA THR A 469 24.38 -0.48 -23.55
C THR A 469 23.31 -1.33 -24.21
N THR A 470 23.39 -2.66 -24.04
CA THR A 470 22.65 -3.58 -24.92
C THR A 470 21.54 -4.42 -24.31
N ASN A 471 21.17 -4.21 -23.03
CA ASN A 471 20.00 -4.83 -22.37
C ASN A 471 19.17 -3.80 -21.58
N ASN A 472 18.33 -3.03 -22.27
CA ASN A 472 17.51 -2.00 -21.62
C ASN A 472 16.06 -2.45 -21.35
N ALA A 473 15.69 -3.67 -21.74
CA ALA A 473 14.38 -4.24 -21.43
C ALA A 473 14.50 -5.72 -21.07
N VAL A 474 13.64 -6.17 -20.16
CA VAL A 474 13.54 -7.57 -19.75
C VAL A 474 12.09 -7.87 -19.38
N TYR A 475 11.62 -9.08 -19.71
CA TYR A 475 10.33 -9.55 -19.23
C TYR A 475 10.46 -10.10 -17.81
N TRP A 476 9.53 -9.73 -16.94
CA TRP A 476 9.43 -10.19 -15.55
C TRP A 476 8.16 -11.05 -15.41
N PRO A 477 8.29 -12.39 -15.50
CA PRO A 477 7.15 -13.30 -15.51
C PRO A 477 6.26 -13.24 -14.26
N ALA A 478 6.83 -13.14 -13.05
CA ALA A 478 6.04 -13.17 -11.83
C ALA A 478 5.10 -11.97 -11.66
N GLN A 479 5.42 -10.84 -12.30
CA GLN A 479 4.60 -9.62 -12.29
C GLN A 479 3.77 -9.45 -13.56
N ASP A 480 3.99 -10.31 -14.57
CA ASP A 480 3.44 -10.19 -15.92
C ASP A 480 3.66 -8.77 -16.50
N LYS A 481 4.93 -8.32 -16.47
CA LYS A 481 5.36 -7.02 -16.97
C LYS A 481 6.63 -7.13 -17.79
N THR A 482 6.73 -6.32 -18.84
CA THR A 482 8.03 -5.97 -19.42
C THR A 482 8.57 -4.71 -18.74
N VAL A 483 9.76 -4.79 -18.14
CA VAL A 483 10.46 -3.64 -17.57
C VAL A 483 11.35 -3.03 -18.64
N VAL A 484 11.32 -1.71 -18.79
CA VAL A 484 12.21 -0.96 -19.68
C VAL A 484 12.90 0.16 -18.92
N VAL A 485 14.21 0.25 -19.07
CA VAL A 485 15.09 1.19 -18.37
C VAL A 485 15.78 2.15 -19.35
N PHE A 486 15.90 3.42 -19.00
CA PHE A 486 16.47 4.44 -19.88
C PHE A 486 16.97 5.66 -19.10
N SER A 487 17.81 6.49 -19.74
CA SER A 487 18.12 7.83 -19.25
C SER A 487 17.12 8.83 -19.80
N HIS A 488 16.48 9.61 -18.94
CA HIS A 488 15.43 10.54 -19.34
C HIS A 488 16.04 11.92 -19.66
N VAL A 489 16.25 12.22 -20.95
CA VAL A 489 17.07 13.34 -21.42
C VAL A 489 16.63 14.68 -20.83
N GLN A 490 15.34 14.99 -20.88
CA GLN A 490 14.77 16.27 -20.43
C GLN A 490 14.59 16.34 -18.90
N ASN A 491 14.72 15.22 -18.19
CA ASN A 491 14.79 15.17 -16.74
C ASN A 491 16.26 15.05 -16.28
N ALA A 492 17.11 15.94 -16.78
CA ALA A 492 18.55 15.98 -16.51
C ALA A 492 19.30 14.66 -16.79
N ALA A 493 18.82 13.87 -17.76
CA ALA A 493 19.34 12.53 -18.06
C ALA A 493 19.34 11.59 -16.84
N LYS A 494 18.32 11.67 -15.98
CA LYS A 494 18.16 10.74 -14.85
C LYS A 494 17.81 9.33 -15.32
N ALA A 495 18.47 8.33 -14.74
CA ALA A 495 18.11 6.93 -14.90
C ALA A 495 16.67 6.71 -14.40
N SER A 496 15.85 6.11 -15.25
CA SER A 496 14.42 5.90 -15.01
C SER A 496 13.99 4.54 -15.56
N PHE A 497 12.84 4.07 -15.10
CA PHE A 497 12.18 2.90 -15.68
C PHE A 497 10.69 3.12 -15.86
N VAL A 498 10.11 2.32 -16.74
CA VAL A 498 8.67 2.16 -16.93
C VAL A 498 8.39 0.67 -16.95
N THR A 499 7.21 0.26 -16.47
CA THR A 499 6.71 -1.10 -16.69
C THR A 499 5.61 -1.09 -17.72
N ALA A 500 5.58 -2.13 -18.53
CA ALA A 500 4.69 -2.25 -19.66
C ALA A 500 3.87 -3.55 -19.58
N THR A 501 2.58 -3.47 -19.89
CA THR A 501 1.66 -4.61 -19.91
C THR A 501 1.19 -4.84 -21.34
N VAL A 502 1.43 -6.04 -21.86
CA VAL A 502 0.98 -6.44 -23.21
C VAL A 502 -0.44 -6.99 -23.13
N SER A 503 -1.31 -6.56 -24.05
CA SER A 503 -2.65 -7.11 -24.20
C SER A 503 -3.00 -7.28 -25.68
N GLY A 504 -2.91 -8.51 -26.17
CA GLY A 504 -3.07 -8.81 -27.60
C GLY A 504 -1.98 -8.14 -28.45
N THR A 505 -2.36 -7.10 -29.21
CA THR A 505 -1.44 -6.33 -30.09
C THR A 505 -1.10 -4.95 -29.54
N THR A 506 -1.60 -4.59 -28.36
CA THR A 506 -1.36 -3.28 -27.73
C THR A 506 -0.54 -3.42 -26.45
N ILE A 507 -0.02 -2.28 -25.98
CA ILE A 507 0.82 -2.19 -24.79
C ILE A 507 0.48 -0.93 -24.01
N THR A 508 0.41 -1.03 -22.68
CA THR A 508 0.15 0.09 -21.76
C THR A 508 1.30 0.25 -20.78
N PHE A 509 1.43 1.44 -20.18
CA PHE A 509 2.59 1.81 -19.37
C PHE A 509 2.19 2.40 -18.01
N THR A 510 3.01 2.17 -16.99
CA THR A 510 3.00 2.99 -15.77
C THR A 510 3.63 4.36 -16.03
N SER A 511 3.44 5.31 -15.10
CA SER A 511 4.23 6.54 -15.11
C SER A 511 5.73 6.23 -14.93
N PRO A 512 6.65 7.01 -15.53
CA PRO A 512 8.09 6.81 -15.34
C PRO A 512 8.50 7.03 -13.88
N GLU A 513 9.24 6.07 -13.32
CA GLU A 513 9.85 6.19 -12.00
C GLU A 513 11.35 6.47 -12.15
N VAL A 514 11.86 7.39 -11.35
CA VAL A 514 13.27 7.79 -11.34
C VAL A 514 14.04 6.88 -10.37
N LEU A 515 15.11 6.25 -10.86
CA LEU A 515 15.94 5.31 -10.11
C LEU A 515 16.98 6.00 -9.20
N THR A 516 17.26 7.28 -9.46
CA THR A 516 18.22 8.08 -8.68
C THR A 516 17.52 8.84 -7.55
N ASN A 517 18.05 8.75 -6.33
CA ASN A 517 17.62 9.63 -5.23
C ASN A 517 18.03 11.11 -5.48
N SER A 518 17.60 12.02 -4.61
CA SER A 518 17.82 13.47 -4.76
C SER A 518 19.28 13.92 -4.84
N ASN A 519 20.24 13.08 -4.44
CA ASN A 519 21.67 13.40 -4.49
C ASN A 519 22.30 13.20 -5.87
N TYR A 520 21.66 12.48 -6.80
CA TYR A 520 22.19 12.25 -8.14
C TYR A 520 21.38 13.01 -9.18
N THR A 521 22.07 13.72 -10.05
CA THR A 521 21.44 14.60 -11.04
C THR A 521 21.41 13.99 -12.43
N GLN A 522 22.13 12.91 -12.68
CA GLN A 522 22.19 12.19 -13.97
C GLN A 522 22.50 10.72 -13.73
N GLY A 523 22.04 9.85 -14.64
CA GLY A 523 22.56 8.49 -14.78
C GLY A 523 22.37 7.91 -16.18
N ALA A 524 23.37 7.18 -16.67
CA ALA A 524 23.35 6.56 -18.00
C ALA A 524 24.08 5.22 -18.04
N ASP A 525 24.23 4.69 -19.26
CA ASP A 525 24.65 3.31 -19.55
C ASP A 525 23.91 2.31 -18.65
N ILE A 526 22.59 2.37 -18.74
CA ILE A 526 21.69 1.59 -17.92
C ILE A 526 21.45 0.22 -18.56
N SER A 527 21.42 -0.82 -17.73
CA SER A 527 21.11 -2.19 -18.12
C SER A 527 20.20 -2.81 -17.08
N CYS A 528 19.34 -3.74 -17.48
CA CYS A 528 18.51 -4.51 -16.58
C CYS A 528 18.55 -5.99 -16.91
N VAL A 529 18.32 -6.83 -15.90
CA VAL A 529 18.18 -8.28 -16.05
C VAL A 529 17.25 -8.83 -14.98
N TYR A 530 16.50 -9.88 -15.30
CA TYR A 530 15.64 -10.60 -14.37
C TYR A 530 16.43 -11.72 -13.68
N ASP A 531 16.38 -11.75 -12.35
CA ASP A 531 16.86 -12.84 -11.51
C ASP A 531 15.64 -13.67 -11.09
N ASP A 532 15.50 -14.87 -11.65
CA ASP A 532 14.34 -15.73 -11.42
C ASP A 532 14.34 -16.38 -10.02
N ASN A 533 15.52 -16.59 -9.43
CA ASN A 533 15.67 -17.15 -8.10
C ASN A 533 15.26 -16.16 -7.00
N ALA A 534 15.60 -14.88 -7.14
CA ALA A 534 15.18 -13.83 -6.21
C ALA A 534 13.86 -13.16 -6.62
N ASP A 535 13.33 -13.52 -7.79
CA ASP A 535 12.14 -12.94 -8.42
C ASP A 535 12.15 -11.41 -8.44
N THR A 536 13.22 -10.84 -8.99
CA THR A 536 13.40 -9.39 -9.07
C THR A 536 14.16 -8.98 -10.32
N VAL A 537 13.92 -7.75 -10.77
CA VAL A 537 14.72 -7.14 -11.83
C VAL A 537 15.86 -6.33 -11.21
N VAL A 538 17.08 -6.69 -11.59
CA VAL A 538 18.31 -5.98 -11.23
C VAL A 538 18.63 -4.95 -12.29
N ILE A 539 18.75 -3.69 -11.87
CA ILE A 539 19.05 -2.56 -12.76
C ILE A 539 20.41 -1.99 -12.37
N THR A 540 21.31 -1.83 -13.33
CA THR A 540 22.66 -1.28 -13.12
C THR A 540 22.92 -0.10 -14.05
N PHE A 541 23.53 0.96 -13.54
CA PHE A 541 23.85 2.19 -14.30
C PHE A 541 24.98 2.96 -13.63
N TRP A 542 25.60 3.92 -14.33
CA TRP A 542 26.42 4.94 -13.66
C TRP A 542 25.58 6.16 -13.29
N ALA A 543 25.90 6.81 -12.18
CA ALA A 543 25.24 8.01 -11.70
C ALA A 543 26.23 9.10 -11.33
N TYR A 544 25.88 10.35 -11.62
CA TYR A 544 26.65 11.53 -11.25
C TYR A 544 26.06 12.23 -10.03
N ARG A 545 26.87 12.44 -9.00
CA ARG A 545 26.46 13.01 -7.70
C ARG A 545 26.84 14.48 -7.58
N THR A 546 25.88 15.29 -7.17
CA THR A 546 26.11 16.70 -6.78
C THR A 546 25.93 16.87 -5.27
N PRO A 547 26.76 17.70 -4.60
CA PRO A 547 27.79 18.59 -5.14
C PRO A 547 29.18 17.95 -5.25
N SER A 548 29.34 16.66 -4.92
CA SER A 548 30.67 16.03 -4.84
C SER A 548 31.41 15.87 -6.17
N THR A 549 30.73 16.11 -7.31
CA THR A 549 31.25 15.94 -8.68
C THR A 549 31.88 14.56 -8.92
N ARG A 550 31.28 13.53 -8.31
CA ARG A 550 31.74 12.13 -8.36
C ARG A 550 30.78 11.27 -9.16
N TYR A 551 31.33 10.27 -9.83
CA TYR A 551 30.60 9.23 -10.54
C TYR A 551 30.63 7.92 -9.75
N TYR A 552 29.52 7.19 -9.80
CA TYR A 552 29.33 5.91 -9.09
C TYR A 552 28.62 4.91 -9.98
N VAL A 553 28.91 3.62 -9.83
CA VAL A 553 28.01 2.56 -10.28
C VAL A 553 26.89 2.41 -9.26
N ARG A 554 25.65 2.29 -9.73
CA ARG A 554 24.43 2.12 -8.94
C ARG A 554 23.72 0.84 -9.35
N THR A 555 23.08 0.23 -8.36
CA THR A 555 22.24 -0.94 -8.55
C THR A 555 20.93 -0.71 -7.84
N ASN A 556 19.83 -0.94 -8.54
CA ASN A 556 18.50 -0.93 -7.95
C ASN A 556 17.88 -2.31 -8.15
N LEU A 557 17.12 -2.75 -7.16
CA LEU A 557 16.25 -3.93 -7.27
C LEU A 557 14.81 -3.45 -7.33
N LEU A 558 14.02 -3.99 -8.25
CA LEU A 558 12.60 -3.72 -8.29
C LEU A 558 11.88 -4.62 -7.29
N THR A 559 11.03 -4.03 -6.46
CA THR A 559 10.24 -4.74 -5.48
C THR A 559 8.78 -4.35 -5.63
N GLU A 560 7.89 -5.32 -5.42
CA GLU A 560 6.48 -5.03 -5.25
C GLU A 560 6.26 -4.47 -3.83
N ILE A 561 5.48 -3.40 -3.75
CA ILE A 561 5.02 -2.80 -2.51
C ILE A 561 3.50 -2.83 -2.50
N SER A 562 2.92 -3.16 -1.35
CA SER A 562 1.48 -3.09 -1.15
C SER A 562 1.06 -1.64 -0.92
N ILE A 563 -0.03 -1.22 -1.55
CA ILE A 563 -0.65 0.09 -1.32
C ILE A 563 -1.81 -0.12 -0.35
N THR A 564 -1.87 0.70 0.69
CA THR A 564 -2.99 0.75 1.65
C THR A 564 -3.78 2.04 1.49
N ASN A 565 -5.07 2.01 1.86
CA ASN A 565 -5.87 3.22 2.05
C ASN A 565 -5.57 3.94 3.37
N LEU A 566 -4.76 3.36 4.26
CA LEU A 566 -4.33 3.98 5.51
C LEU A 566 -3.33 5.11 5.25
N THR A 567 -3.52 6.23 5.93
CA THR A 567 -2.55 7.33 6.00
C THR A 567 -2.30 7.69 7.47
N ALA A 568 -1.28 8.50 7.75
CA ALA A 568 -0.94 8.87 9.11
C ALA A 568 -2.06 9.65 9.85
N SER A 569 -3.09 10.14 9.14
CA SER A 569 -4.11 11.03 9.71
C SER A 569 -5.56 10.61 9.45
N ASN A 570 -5.82 9.56 8.67
CA ASN A 570 -7.20 9.20 8.30
C ASN A 570 -7.80 8.07 9.15
N PHE A 571 -7.03 7.45 10.05
CA PHE A 571 -7.57 6.48 11.00
C PHE A 571 -8.58 7.13 11.93
N LEU A 572 -9.77 6.53 12.02
CA LEU A 572 -10.90 7.08 12.77
C LEU A 572 -11.19 6.28 14.04
N GLY A 573 -11.13 4.95 13.98
CA GLY A 573 -11.49 4.08 15.08
C GLY A 573 -11.70 2.63 14.65
N ILE A 574 -12.40 1.87 15.48
CA ILE A 574 -12.70 0.44 15.23
C ILE A 574 -14.19 0.25 14.95
N ALA A 575 -14.54 -0.58 13.99
CA ALA A 575 -15.94 -0.90 13.69
C ALA A 575 -16.58 -1.68 14.85
N SER A 576 -17.76 -1.24 15.31
CA SER A 576 -18.54 -1.93 16.38
C SER A 576 -19.44 -3.06 15.87
N GLY A 577 -19.38 -3.35 14.56
CA GLY A 577 -20.22 -4.34 13.92
C GLY A 577 -19.92 -4.44 12.43
N SER A 578 -20.39 -5.52 11.81
CA SER A 578 -20.23 -5.73 10.38
C SER A 578 -21.33 -5.03 9.59
N VAL A 579 -20.97 -4.33 8.50
CA VAL A 579 -21.91 -3.68 7.57
C VAL A 579 -21.47 -3.86 6.12
N THR A 580 -22.43 -3.79 5.19
CA THR A 580 -22.14 -3.80 3.75
C THR A 580 -22.11 -2.39 3.16
N ASN A 581 -21.61 -2.28 1.92
CA ASN A 581 -21.55 -1.01 1.19
C ASN A 581 -22.90 -0.25 1.22
N GLY A 582 -22.84 1.05 1.49
CA GLY A 582 -24.00 1.93 1.54
C GLY A 582 -24.82 1.90 2.84
N GLN A 583 -24.52 0.99 3.78
CA GLN A 583 -25.19 0.96 5.09
C GLN A 583 -24.53 1.92 6.09
N THR A 584 -25.25 2.29 7.15
CA THR A 584 -24.69 3.07 8.26
C THR A 584 -23.78 2.20 9.13
N ALA A 585 -22.49 2.51 9.15
CA ALA A 585 -21.51 1.92 10.05
C ALA A 585 -21.48 2.68 11.38
N THR A 586 -21.32 1.98 12.50
CA THR A 586 -21.05 2.58 13.82
C THR A 586 -19.61 2.30 14.22
N ILE A 587 -18.84 3.35 14.47
CA ILE A 587 -17.40 3.31 14.74
C ILE A 587 -17.17 3.71 16.19
N GLN A 588 -16.45 2.88 16.92
CA GLN A 588 -15.94 3.18 18.24
C GLN A 588 -14.72 4.09 18.12
N LEU A 589 -14.78 5.28 18.70
CA LEU A 589 -13.68 6.24 18.70
C LEU A 589 -12.76 6.05 19.93
N THR A 590 -11.69 6.85 20.00
CA THR A 590 -10.79 6.96 21.15
C THR A 590 -11.52 6.96 22.50
N GLY A 591 -11.03 6.15 23.43
CA GLY A 591 -11.59 6.00 24.77
C GLY A 591 -12.53 4.80 24.94
N ASN A 592 -13.09 4.26 23.84
CA ASN A 592 -13.85 3.01 23.90
C ASN A 592 -12.92 1.80 24.15
N VAL A 593 -13.53 0.71 24.60
CA VAL A 593 -12.91 -0.62 24.64
C VAL A 593 -13.62 -1.47 23.60
N ASP A 594 -12.90 -1.79 22.53
CA ASP A 594 -13.37 -2.75 21.53
C ASP A 594 -13.16 -4.16 22.05
N ASP A 595 -14.19 -5.00 21.98
CA ASP A 595 -14.23 -6.39 22.45
C ASP A 595 -14.26 -7.41 21.29
N ALA A 596 -14.15 -6.93 20.04
CA ALA A 596 -14.17 -7.72 18.82
C ALA A 596 -12.75 -8.06 18.30
N GLN A 597 -11.76 -8.17 19.20
CA GLN A 597 -10.38 -8.52 18.84
C GLN A 597 -10.03 -9.97 19.19
N THR A 598 -8.91 -10.46 18.65
CA THR A 598 -8.36 -11.79 18.99
C THR A 598 -6.83 -11.77 18.97
N GLY A 599 -6.21 -12.70 19.71
CA GLY A 599 -4.78 -13.01 19.59
C GLY A 599 -3.81 -11.93 20.09
N MET A 600 -4.29 -10.91 20.81
CA MET A 600 -3.42 -9.84 21.35
C MET A 600 -2.73 -10.27 22.65
N THR A 601 -1.62 -9.61 23.00
CA THR A 601 -0.94 -9.78 24.29
C THR A 601 -1.26 -8.58 25.19
N VAL A 602 -1.59 -8.84 26.46
CA VAL A 602 -1.91 -7.79 27.45
C VAL A 602 -0.76 -6.77 27.55
N ASN A 603 -1.11 -5.49 27.60
CA ASN A 603 -0.22 -4.33 27.66
C ASN A 603 0.57 -3.98 26.39
N ASP A 604 0.45 -4.74 25.30
CA ASP A 604 1.04 -4.36 24.03
C ASP A 604 0.35 -3.12 23.44
N THR A 605 1.16 -2.21 22.87
CA THR A 605 0.67 -1.15 22.00
C THR A 605 0.35 -1.76 20.65
N MET A 606 -0.89 -1.63 20.21
CA MET A 606 -1.36 -2.19 18.94
C MET A 606 -1.32 -1.11 17.87
N TYR A 607 -0.82 -1.47 16.69
CA TYR A 607 -0.72 -0.63 15.52
C TYR A 607 -1.63 -1.16 14.41
N VAL A 608 -2.30 -0.24 13.72
CA VAL A 608 -3.05 -0.56 12.50
C VAL A 608 -2.07 -0.96 11.41
N GLN A 609 -2.28 -2.13 10.82
CA GLN A 609 -1.49 -2.63 9.69
C GLN A 609 -2.15 -2.25 8.37
N ASP A 610 -1.34 -2.24 7.30
CA ASP A 610 -1.73 -1.86 5.94
C ASP A 610 -2.94 -2.66 5.41
N ASN A 611 -3.11 -3.90 5.87
CA ASN A 611 -4.21 -4.80 5.52
C ASN A 611 -5.43 -4.73 6.46
N GLY A 612 -5.45 -3.79 7.40
CA GLY A 612 -6.53 -3.63 8.39
C GLY A 612 -6.52 -4.69 9.49
N THR A 613 -5.37 -5.29 9.79
CA THR A 613 -5.15 -6.06 11.01
C THR A 613 -4.48 -5.22 12.09
N LEU A 614 -4.34 -5.77 13.30
CA LEU A 614 -3.60 -5.16 14.39
C LEU A 614 -2.35 -6.00 14.71
N ALA A 615 -1.21 -5.34 14.90
CA ALA A 615 0.02 -5.99 15.36
C ALA A 615 0.73 -5.15 16.42
N ASN A 616 1.67 -5.73 17.17
CA ASN A 616 2.43 -5.05 18.21
C ASN A 616 3.67 -4.29 17.70
N SER A 617 3.82 -4.18 16.38
CA SER A 617 4.78 -3.33 15.69
C SER A 617 4.08 -2.50 14.62
N ALA A 618 4.58 -1.30 14.36
CA ALA A 618 4.05 -0.45 13.29
C ALA A 618 4.17 -1.14 11.90
N GLY A 619 3.15 -0.94 11.07
CA GLY A 619 3.19 -1.28 9.63
C GLY A 619 4.01 -0.26 8.83
N SER A 620 3.76 -0.14 7.52
CA SER A 620 4.43 0.89 6.70
C SER A 620 3.99 2.30 7.09
N VAL A 621 2.74 2.44 7.54
CA VAL A 621 2.20 3.65 8.17
C VAL A 621 2.10 3.45 9.68
N SER A 622 2.83 4.25 10.45
CA SER A 622 2.82 4.15 11.92
C SER A 622 1.58 4.80 12.52
N VAL A 623 0.49 4.03 12.64
CA VAL A 623 -0.76 4.44 13.32
C VAL A 623 -1.01 3.56 14.54
N VAL A 624 -1.09 4.17 15.72
CA VAL A 624 -1.45 3.47 16.97
C VAL A 624 -2.96 3.29 17.00
N ALA A 625 -3.43 2.05 17.10
CA ALA A 625 -4.84 1.74 17.29
C ALA A 625 -5.26 1.85 18.76
N GLY A 626 -4.38 1.44 19.67
CA GLY A 626 -4.73 1.34 21.08
C GLY A 626 -3.75 0.55 21.92
N ARG A 627 -4.18 0.21 23.15
CA ARG A 627 -3.46 -0.71 24.05
C ARG A 627 -4.31 -1.93 24.34
N ALA A 628 -3.75 -3.12 24.17
CA ALA A 628 -4.43 -4.36 24.48
C ALA A 628 -4.63 -4.49 26.00
N LEU A 629 -5.88 -4.62 26.43
CA LEU A 629 -6.24 -4.89 27.83
C LEU A 629 -6.34 -6.40 28.11
N SER A 630 -6.62 -7.18 27.07
CA SER A 630 -6.66 -8.65 27.07
C SER A 630 -6.40 -9.17 25.66
N ALA A 631 -6.46 -10.49 25.47
CA ALA A 631 -6.35 -11.11 24.14
C ALA A 631 -7.48 -10.71 23.18
N THR A 632 -8.60 -10.19 23.71
CA THR A 632 -9.79 -9.84 22.92
C THR A 632 -10.27 -8.40 23.12
N HIS A 633 -9.62 -7.62 24.00
CA HIS A 633 -10.05 -6.26 24.31
C HIS A 633 -8.97 -5.23 24.00
N LEU A 634 -9.30 -4.25 23.16
CA LEU A 634 -8.44 -3.12 22.82
C LEU A 634 -9.00 -1.83 23.41
N LYS A 635 -8.23 -1.14 24.24
CA LYS A 635 -8.53 0.25 24.58
C LYS A 635 -8.06 1.15 23.44
N ILE A 636 -9.00 1.76 22.72
CA ILE A 636 -8.71 2.62 21.56
C ILE A 636 -8.03 3.91 22.04
N ALA A 637 -6.88 4.23 21.43
CA ALA A 637 -6.00 5.34 21.83
C ALA A 637 -6.39 6.71 21.24
#